data_AF-X1N8J7-F1
#
_entry.id   AF-X1N8J7-F1
#
_cell.length_a   1.000
_cell.length_b   1.000
_cell.length_c   1.000
_cell.angle_alpha   90.00
_cell.angle_beta   90.00
_cell.angle_gamma   90.00
#
_symmetry.space_group_name_H-M   'P 1'
#
loop_
_entity.id
_entity.type
_entity.pdbx_description
1 polymer ?
#
loop_
_entity_poly.entity_id
_entity_poly.type
_entity_poly.pdbx_seq_one_letter_code
_entity_poly.pdbx_strand_id
1 'polypeptide(L)' 'VEEKVSLSDRFGLWLGFHKCSQDDYLSMIDGYAAHFDLPMQKEQLHAEALEWSTTRGSRSGRVAWQFTQDLAGRLGKKL' A
#
# COMPACT_ATOMS: atom_id res chain seq x y z
N VAL A 1 -23.76 22.40 32.10
CA VAL A 1 -22.33 22.31 31.72
C VAL A 1 -21.84 21.04 32.36
N GLU A 2 -21.85 19.92 31.63
CA GLU A 2 -21.24 18.67 32.06
C GLU A 2 -21.17 17.69 30.87
N GLU A 3 -19.93 17.51 30.40
CA GLU A 3 -19.31 16.25 29.97
C GLU A 3 -19.91 15.44 28.80
N LYS A 4 -19.77 15.99 27.60
CA LYS A 4 -19.24 15.21 26.48
C LYS A 4 -17.82 15.68 26.17
N VAL A 5 -16.90 15.47 27.12
CA VAL A 5 -15.47 15.59 26.82
C VAL A 5 -15.15 14.41 25.91
N SER A 6 -14.89 14.71 24.64
CA SER A 6 -14.54 13.72 23.63
C SER A 6 -13.35 12.89 24.12
N LEU A 7 -13.38 11.56 23.91
CA LEU A 7 -12.29 10.66 24.29
C LEU A 7 -10.92 11.21 23.82
N SER A 8 -10.89 11.87 22.65
CA SER A 8 -9.71 12.51 22.05
C SER A 8 -9.01 13.55 22.94
N ASP A 9 -9.76 14.27 23.78
CA ASP A 9 -9.19 15.30 24.67
C ASP A 9 -8.36 14.68 25.81
N ARG A 10 -8.61 13.41 26.15
CA ARG A 10 -7.88 12.68 27.21
C ARG A 10 -6.60 12.03 26.74
N PHE A 11 -6.44 11.79 25.44
CA PHE A 11 -5.26 11.11 24.90
C PHE A 11 -4.12 12.06 24.53
N GLY A 12 -4.36 13.38 24.44
CA GLY A 12 -3.34 14.43 24.30
C GLY A 12 -2.37 14.32 23.10
N LEU A 13 -2.47 13.25 22.31
CA LEU A 13 -1.54 12.87 21.25
C LEU A 13 -2.31 12.75 19.95
N TRP A 14 -1.90 13.54 18.97
CA TRP A 14 -2.36 13.45 17.59
C TRP A 14 -1.26 12.77 16.76
N LEU A 15 -1.54 11.55 16.31
CA LEU A 15 -0.69 10.85 15.34
C LEU A 15 -1.16 11.22 13.94
N GLY A 16 -0.42 12.13 13.29
CA GLY A 16 -0.60 12.41 11.88
C GLY A 16 -0.10 11.25 11.02
N PHE A 17 -0.82 10.94 9.94
CA PHE A 17 -0.35 10.00 8.94
C PHE A 17 0.36 10.74 7.81
N HIS A 18 1.55 10.26 7.44
CA HIS A 18 2.23 10.76 6.25
C HIS A 18 1.54 10.25 4.99
N LYS A 19 1.49 11.11 3.96
CA LYS A 19 0.97 10.73 2.64
C LYS A 19 1.92 9.70 2.04
N CYS A 20 1.38 8.57 1.59
CA CYS A 20 2.13 7.59 0.81
C CYS A 20 2.52 8.21 -0.54
N SER A 21 3.83 8.41 -0.75
CA SER A 21 4.35 8.91 -2.02
C SER A 21 4.35 7.82 -3.09
N GLN A 22 4.68 8.19 -4.34
CA GLN A 22 4.89 7.19 -5.39
C GLN A 22 6.05 6.26 -5.05
N ASP A 23 7.14 6.84 -4.54
CA ASP A 23 8.37 6.10 -4.26
C ASP A 23 8.17 5.15 -3.08
N ASP A 24 7.42 5.56 -2.04
CA ASP A 24 7.03 4.66 -0.95
C ASP A 24 6.20 3.50 -1.48
N TYR A 25 5.24 3.79 -2.36
CA TYR A 25 4.39 2.77 -2.97
C TYR A 25 5.20 1.78 -3.80
N LEU A 26 6.07 2.27 -4.69
CA LEU A 26 6.93 1.41 -5.51
C LEU A 26 7.95 0.63 -4.66
N SER A 27 8.44 1.20 -3.56
CA SER A 27 9.31 0.50 -2.61
C SER A 27 8.59 -0.65 -1.92
N MET A 28 7.31 -0.49 -1.57
CA MET A 28 6.50 -1.60 -1.05
C MET A 28 6.31 -2.70 -2.10
N ILE A 29 6.04 -2.33 -3.35
CA ILE A 29 5.90 -3.27 -4.46
C ILE A 29 7.19 -4.06 -4.69
N ASP A 30 8.34 -3.39 -4.74
CA ASP A 30 9.66 -4.02 -4.87
C ASP A 30 9.91 -4.98 -3.70
N GLY A 31 9.61 -4.56 -2.47
CA GLY A 31 9.75 -5.38 -1.28
C GLY A 31 8.91 -6.65 -1.33
N TYR A 32 7.65 -6.56 -1.75
CA TYR A 32 6.79 -7.72 -1.90
C TYR A 32 7.25 -8.64 -3.04
N ALA A 33 7.57 -8.10 -4.21
CA ALA A 33 8.00 -8.89 -5.35
C ALA A 33 9.30 -9.66 -5.04
N ALA A 34 10.25 -9.02 -4.35
CA ALA A 34 11.47 -9.68 -3.89
C ALA A 34 11.20 -10.73 -2.80
N HIS A 35 10.31 -10.43 -1.83
CA HIS A 35 10.00 -11.36 -0.74
C HIS A 35 9.33 -12.66 -1.22
N PHE A 36 8.50 -12.57 -2.26
CA PHE A 36 7.74 -13.72 -2.79
C PHE A 36 8.30 -14.29 -4.09
N ASP A 37 9.51 -13.87 -4.50
CA ASP A 37 10.16 -14.29 -5.74
C ASP A 37 9.24 -14.21 -6.96
N LEU A 38 8.55 -13.07 -7.12
CA LEU A 38 7.63 -12.86 -8.24
C LEU A 38 8.43 -12.58 -9.52
N PRO A 39 8.37 -13.46 -10.55
CA PRO A 39 9.15 -13.28 -11.77
C PRO A 39 8.54 -12.21 -12.68
N MET A 40 8.95 -10.96 -12.49
CA MET A 40 8.59 -9.84 -13.35
C MET A 40 9.72 -8.81 -13.42
N GLN A 41 9.94 -8.23 -14.59
CA GLN A 41 10.92 -7.15 -14.76
C GLN A 41 10.48 -5.90 -14.00
N LYS A 42 11.43 -5.20 -13.38
CA LYS A 42 11.16 -4.08 -12.47
C LYS A 42 10.38 -2.96 -13.14
N GLU A 43 10.75 -2.59 -14.36
CA GLU A 43 10.13 -1.51 -15.11
C GLU A 43 8.66 -1.84 -15.45
N GLN A 44 8.40 -3.10 -15.82
CA GLN A 44 7.04 -3.59 -16.07
C GLN A 44 6.22 -3.65 -14.78
N LEU A 45 6.81 -4.17 -13.70
CA LEU A 45 6.20 -4.25 -12.38
C LEU A 45 5.75 -2.86 -11.90
N HIS A 46 6.61 -1.85 -12.06
CA HIS A 46 6.31 -0.48 -11.67
C HIS A 46 5.20 0.12 -12.53
N ALA A 47 5.27 -0.06 -13.85
CA ALA A 47 4.24 0.44 -14.75
C ALA A 47 2.85 -0.14 -14.42
N GLU A 48 2.75 -1.46 -14.26
CA GLU A 48 1.50 -2.14 -13.90
C GLU A 48 1.00 -1.71 -12.51
N ALA A 49 1.89 -1.59 -11.53
CA ALA A 49 1.52 -1.17 -10.18
C ALA A 49 0.99 0.27 -10.14
N LEU A 50 1.56 1.18 -10.95
CA LEU A 50 1.11 2.56 -11.04
C LEU A 50 -0.25 2.68 -11.72
N GLU A 51 -0.47 1.94 -12.79
CA GLU A 51 -1.77 1.82 -13.45
C GLU A 51 -2.82 1.29 -12.47
N TRP A 52 -2.50 0.21 -11.76
CA TRP A 52 -3.37 -0.36 -10.72
C TRP A 52 -3.75 0.66 -9.65
N SER A 53 -2.77 1.42 -9.13
CA SER A 53 -3.00 2.44 -8.11
C SER A 53 -3.92 3.57 -8.59
N THR A 54 -3.81 3.90 -9.89
CA THR A 54 -4.63 4.93 -10.53
C THR A 54 -6.08 4.48 -10.62
N THR A 55 -6.33 3.23 -11.04
CA THR A 55 -7.68 2.64 -11.08
C THR A 55 -8.32 2.53 -9.69
N ARG A 56 -7.52 2.32 -8.65
CA ARG A 56 -7.99 2.29 -7.24
C ARG A 56 -8.09 3.67 -6.59
N GLY A 57 -7.63 4.73 -7.27
CA GLY A 57 -7.65 6.10 -6.77
C GLY A 57 -6.78 6.35 -5.53
N SER A 58 -5.84 5.46 -5.20
CA SER A 58 -4.99 5.64 -4.02
C SER A 58 -3.68 4.86 -4.09
N ARG A 59 -2.70 5.37 -3.36
CA ARG A 59 -1.43 4.69 -3.07
C ARG A 59 -1.39 4.43 -1.57
N SER A 60 -1.25 3.16 -1.20
CA SER A 60 -1.16 2.73 0.20
C SER A 60 -0.62 1.31 0.24
N GLY A 61 -0.14 0.88 1.41
CA GLY A 61 0.29 -0.51 1.61
C GLY A 61 -0.83 -1.52 1.30
N ARG A 62 -2.10 -1.16 1.60
CA ARG A 62 -3.25 -2.01 1.23
C ARG A 62 -3.38 -2.20 -0.28
N VAL A 63 -3.26 -1.13 -1.06
CA VAL A 63 -3.35 -1.20 -2.53
C VAL A 63 -2.16 -1.97 -3.10
N ALA A 64 -0.96 -1.76 -2.55
CA ALA A 64 0.24 -2.50 -2.94
C ALA A 64 0.07 -4.01 -2.70
N TRP A 65 -0.49 -4.39 -1.56
CA TRP A 65 -0.79 -5.79 -1.24
C TRP A 65 -1.86 -6.40 -2.16
N GLN A 66 -2.89 -5.64 -2.54
CA GLN A 66 -3.90 -6.10 -3.49
C GLN A 66 -3.31 -6.35 -4.88
N PHE A 67 -2.47 -5.43 -5.36
CA PHE A 67 -1.75 -5.63 -6.62
C PHE A 67 -0.83 -6.87 -6.56
N THR A 68 -0.10 -7.04 -5.45
CA THR A 68 0.81 -8.18 -5.25
C THR A 68 0.05 -9.51 -5.32
N GLN A 69 -1.12 -9.61 -4.66
CA GLN A 69 -1.98 -10.80 -4.72
C GLN A 69 -2.52 -11.06 -6.12
N ASP A 70 -2.98 -10.02 -6.83
CA ASP A 70 -3.42 -10.14 -8.21
C ASP A 70 -2.30 -10.65 -9.12
N LEU A 71 -1.12 -10.02 -9.03
CA LEU A 71 0.06 -10.41 -9.79
C LEU A 71 0.46 -11.86 -9.49
N ALA A 72 0.52 -12.24 -8.22
CA ALA A 72 0.84 -13.62 -7.83
C ALA A 72 -0.17 -14.62 -8.38
N GLY A 73 -1.47 -14.28 -8.34
CA GLY A 73 -2.53 -15.08 -8.96
C GLY A 73 -2.33 -15.26 -10.47
N ARG A 74 -2.00 -14.17 -11.19
CA ARG A 74 -1.67 -14.22 -12.63
C ARG A 74 -0.44 -15.07 -12.93
N LEU A 75 0.54 -15.07 -12.03
CA LEU A 75 1.78 -15.85 -12.15
C LEU A 75 1.66 -17.29 -11.62
N GLY A 76 0.50 -17.69 -11.08
CA GLY A 76 0.31 -18.99 -10.44
C GLY A 76 1.17 -19.20 -9.19
N LYS A 77 1.64 -18.11 -8.57
CA LYS A 77 2.45 -18.13 -7.34
C LYS A 77 1.52 -18.09 -6.13
N LYS A 78 1.77 -18.99 -5.17
CA LYS A 78 1.10 -18.97 -3.88
C LYS A 78 1.88 -18.04 -2.93
N LEU A 79 1.18 -17.06 -2.37
CA LEU A 79 1.69 -16.15 -1.33
C LEU A 79 1.48 -16.71 0.08
#